data_AF-A0A1B9MFD9-F1
#
_entry.id   AF-A0A1B9MFD9-F1
#
_cell.length_a   1.000
_cell.length_b   1.000
_cell.length_c   1.000
_cell.angle_alpha   90.00
_cell.angle_beta   90.00
_cell.angle_gamma   90.00
#
_symmetry.space_group_name_H-M   'P 1'
#
loop_
_entity.id
_entity.type
_entity.pdbx_description
1 polymer ?
#
loop_
_entity_poly.entity_id
_entity_poly.type
_entity_poly.pdbx_seq_one_letter_code
_entity_poly.pdbx_strand_id
1 'polypeptide(L)'
;MTKQLKPCPFCGSEYLFIDEIDYRLNEDIPEHLRDAICFAVVCYDCNARGCEKDTENKAILAWNSRISKSQKHINEIKAQAIEEAVKKADNETYIGVVGSDFPPQKQ
;
A
#
# COMPACT_ATOMS: atom_id res chain seq x y z
N MET A 1 15.74 -12.48 -16.67
CA MET A 1 15.17 -11.18 -16.28
C MET A 1 15.56 -10.91 -14.84
N THR A 2 16.48 -9.99 -14.59
CA THR A 2 16.75 -9.45 -13.26
C THR A 2 15.53 -8.64 -12.81
N LYS A 3 14.85 -9.08 -11.74
CA LYS A 3 13.65 -8.40 -11.25
C LYS A 3 14.06 -7.10 -10.57
N GLN A 4 13.77 -5.97 -11.19
CA GLN A 4 13.96 -4.67 -10.54
C GLN A 4 13.08 -4.55 -9.29
N LEU A 5 13.66 -4.00 -8.23
CA LEU A 5 12.93 -3.60 -7.03
C LEU A 5 12.05 -2.39 -7.37
N LYS A 6 10.79 -2.44 -6.95
CA LYS A 6 9.89 -1.28 -7.00
C LYS A 6 10.25 -0.31 -5.88
N PRO A 7 10.04 1.01 -6.06
CA PRO A 7 10.35 2.03 -5.06
C PRO A 7 9.67 1.77 -3.71
N CYS A 8 10.24 2.34 -2.65
CA CYS A 8 9.71 2.21 -1.30
C CYS A 8 8.26 2.69 -1.22
N PRO A 9 7.31 1.87 -0.71
CA PRO A 9 5.92 2.28 -0.58
C PRO A 9 5.68 3.34 0.49
N PHE A 10 6.66 3.60 1.38
CA PHE A 10 6.50 4.52 2.50
C PHE A 10 7.07 5.91 2.21
N CYS A 11 8.24 5.99 1.57
CA CYS A 11 8.91 7.26 1.27
C CYS A 11 9.10 7.53 -0.23
N GLY A 12 8.76 6.58 -1.11
CA GLY A 12 8.95 6.71 -2.56
C GLY A 12 10.38 6.53 -3.05
N SER A 13 11.35 6.27 -2.18
CA SER A 13 12.76 6.15 -2.54
C SER A 13 13.05 4.91 -3.40
N GLU A 14 13.95 5.08 -4.37
CA GLU A 14 14.53 3.98 -5.17
C GLU A 14 15.80 3.40 -4.54
N TYR A 15 16.32 4.03 -3.48
CA TYR A 15 17.50 3.56 -2.75
C TYR A 15 17.13 2.40 -1.82
N LEU A 16 17.15 1.21 -2.41
CA LEU A 16 16.82 -0.06 -1.79
C LEU A 16 18.02 -1.00 -1.88
N PHE A 17 18.26 -1.77 -0.83
CA PHE A 17 19.29 -2.80 -0.80
C PHE A 17 18.76 -4.09 -0.21
N ILE A 18 19.51 -5.17 -0.39
CA ILE A 18 19.21 -6.47 0.21
C ILE A 18 20.13 -6.67 1.39
N ASP A 19 19.52 -6.91 2.54
CA ASP A 19 20.16 -7.25 3.79
C ASP A 19 20.24 -8.77 3.91
N GLU A 20 21.45 -9.28 4.09
CA GLU A 20 21.74 -10.69 4.33
C GLU A 20 21.96 -10.89 5.83
N ILE A 21 21.08 -11.67 6.44
CA ILE A 21 20.98 -11.83 7.88
C ILE A 21 21.40 -13.25 8.21
N ASP A 22 22.59 -13.38 8.78
CA ASP A 22 23.12 -14.67 9.20
C ASP A 22 22.73 -14.95 10.66
N TYR A 23 21.67 -15.74 10.83
CA TYR A 23 21.23 -16.17 12.15
C TYR A 23 22.09 -17.29 12.76
N ARG A 24 23.02 -17.89 12.01
CA ARG A 24 23.86 -19.00 12.50
C ARG A 24 24.74 -18.57 13.67
N LEU A 25 25.16 -17.31 13.66
CA LEU A 25 26.01 -16.70 14.70
C LEU A 25 25.19 -16.06 15.83
N ASN A 26 23.86 -16.05 15.74
CA ASN A 26 23.02 -15.41 16.73
C ASN A 26 22.76 -16.36 17.92
N GLU A 27 23.49 -16.13 19.02
CA GLU A 27 23.41 -16.97 20.23
C GLU A 27 22.06 -16.89 20.96
N ASP A 28 21.29 -15.83 20.74
CA ASP A 28 19.97 -15.62 21.35
C ASP A 28 18.87 -16.47 20.72
N ILE A 29 19.12 -17.06 19.53
CA ILE A 29 18.16 -17.90 18.82
C ILE A 29 18.43 -19.37 19.13
N PRO A 30 17.41 -20.21 19.43
CA PRO A 30 17.60 -21.64 19.60
C PRO A 30 18.27 -22.29 18.39
N GLU A 31 19.23 -23.19 18.61
CA GLU A 31 20.04 -23.81 17.53
C GLU A 31 19.19 -24.45 16.42
N HIS A 32 18.09 -25.11 16.78
CA HIS A 32 17.14 -25.71 15.83
C HIS A 32 16.35 -24.69 14.99
N LEU A 33 16.47 -23.40 15.29
CA LEU A 33 15.90 -22.27 14.54
C LEU A 33 16.98 -21.42 13.83
N ARG A 34 18.28 -21.74 13.98
CA ARG A 34 19.41 -21.02 13.36
C ARG A 34 19.67 -21.42 11.91
N ASP A 35 18.77 -22.16 11.29
CA ASP A 35 19.05 -22.87 10.05
C ASP A 35 18.67 -22.07 8.79
N ALA A 36 19.02 -20.77 8.75
CA ALA A 36 18.93 -20.01 7.52
C ALA A 36 19.74 -18.71 7.54
N ILE A 37 20.48 -18.50 6.45
CA ILE A 37 20.74 -17.14 5.95
C ILE A 37 19.40 -16.62 5.43
N CYS A 38 18.96 -15.48 5.96
CA CYS A 38 17.74 -14.81 5.55
C CYS A 38 18.06 -13.55 4.74
N PHE A 39 17.21 -13.24 3.78
CA PHE A 39 17.31 -12.06 2.94
C PHE A 39 16.09 -11.18 3.16
N ALA A 40 16.30 -9.87 3.29
CA ALA A 40 15.24 -8.87 3.34
C ALA A 40 15.57 -7.65 2.47
N VAL A 41 14.58 -7.05 1.83
CA VAL A 41 14.75 -5.74 1.17
C VAL A 41 14.61 -4.65 2.22
N VAL A 42 15.54 -3.71 2.24
CA VAL A 42 15.55 -2.56 3.16
C VAL A 42 15.63 -1.27 2.35
N CYS A 43 14.83 -0.29 2.73
CA CYS A 43 14.95 1.06 2.21
C CYS A 43 16.00 1.84 2.99
N TYR A 44 16.97 2.42 2.30
CA TYR A 44 18.04 3.21 2.92
C TYR A 44 17.51 4.46 3.62
N ASP A 45 16.58 5.18 2.97
CA ASP A 45 16.16 6.51 3.45
C ASP A 45 15.21 6.47 4.65
N CYS A 46 14.32 5.48 4.72
CA CYS A 46 13.30 5.39 5.79
C CYS A 46 13.41 4.14 6.65
N ASN A 47 14.42 3.30 6.40
CA ASN A 47 14.67 2.04 7.09
C ASN A 47 13.49 1.04 7.07
N ALA A 48 12.54 1.22 6.14
CA ALA A 48 11.43 0.29 5.98
C ALA A 48 11.98 -1.09 5.54
N ARG A 49 11.62 -2.12 6.30
CA ARG A 49 12.10 -3.49 6.13
C ARG A 49 11.03 -4.42 5.56
N GLY A 50 11.42 -5.20 4.55
CA GLY A 50 10.61 -6.25 3.95
C GLY A 50 10.48 -7.49 4.84
N CYS A 51 9.71 -8.48 4.39
CA CYS A 51 9.72 -9.80 5.04
C CYS A 51 11.03 -10.52 4.75
N GLU A 52 11.58 -11.18 5.76
CA GLU A 52 12.71 -12.09 5.63
C GLU A 52 12.31 -13.35 4.85
N LYS A 53 13.22 -13.79 3.97
CA LYS A 53 13.05 -14.94 3.08
C LYS A 53 14.34 -15.73 2.97
N ASP A 54 14.20 -17.01 2.68
CA ASP A 54 15.29 -17.97 2.48
C ASP A 54 16.11 -17.73 1.21
N THR A 55 15.65 -16.85 0.31
CA THR A 55 16.41 -16.47 -0.90
C THR A 55 16.18 -15.00 -1.24
N GLU A 56 17.19 -14.37 -1.84
CA GLU A 56 17.14 -13.01 -2.38
C GLU A 56 15.92 -12.78 -3.28
N ASN A 57 15.68 -13.70 -4.24
CA ASN A 57 14.59 -13.60 -5.19
C ASN A 57 13.20 -13.60 -4.53
N LYS A 58 13.02 -14.39 -3.46
CA LYS A 58 11.77 -14.40 -2.70
C LYS A 58 11.60 -13.09 -1.92
N ALA A 59 12.69 -12.50 -1.41
CA ALA A 59 12.66 -11.19 -0.75
C ALA A 59 12.23 -10.08 -1.74
N ILE A 60 12.80 -10.05 -2.93
CA ILE A 60 12.43 -9.11 -4.01
C ILE A 60 10.95 -9.26 -4.38
N LEU A 61 10.49 -10.50 -4.57
CA LEU A 61 9.08 -10.80 -4.89
C LEU A 61 8.14 -10.34 -3.78
N ALA A 62 8.50 -10.60 -2.52
CA ALA A 62 7.71 -10.20 -1.37
C ALA A 62 7.59 -8.67 -1.29
N TRP A 63 8.69 -7.94 -1.44
CA TRP A 63 8.71 -6.48 -1.47
C TRP A 63 7.80 -5.93 -2.57
N ASN A 64 7.98 -6.40 -3.80
CA ASN A 64 7.23 -5.93 -4.96
C ASN A 64 5.73 -6.25 -4.89
N SER A 65 5.34 -7.29 -4.14
CA SER A 65 3.94 -7.67 -3.89
C SER A 65 3.23 -6.79 -2.85
N ARG A 66 3.96 -6.16 -1.93
CA ARG A 66 3.35 -5.27 -0.94
C ARG A 66 2.78 -4.02 -1.60
N ILE A 67 3.50 -3.48 -2.57
CA ILE A 67 3.07 -2.30 -3.35
C ILE A 67 1.77 -2.57 -4.12
N SER A 68 1.63 -3.77 -4.72
CA SER A 68 0.40 -4.08 -5.46
C SER A 68 -0.83 -4.20 -4.55
N LYS A 69 -0.65 -4.68 -3.31
CA LYS A 69 -1.75 -4.75 -2.33
C LYS A 69 -2.15 -3.37 -1.81
N SER A 70 -1.19 -2.51 -1.48
CA SER A 70 -1.47 -1.14 -1.04
C SER A 70 -2.17 -0.31 -2.13
N GLN A 71 -1.74 -0.45 -3.39
CA GLN A 71 -2.36 0.28 -4.51
C GLN A 71 -3.81 -0.14 -4.75
N LYS A 72 -4.12 -1.43 -4.61
CA LYS A 72 -5.49 -1.94 -4.77
C LYS A 72 -6.44 -1.35 -3.72
N HIS A 73 -6.01 -1.32 -2.46
CA HIS A 73 -6.80 -0.76 -1.37
C HIS A 73 -7.03 0.76 -1.57
N ILE A 74 -6.00 1.52 -1.98
CA ILE A 74 -6.15 2.95 -2.27
C ILE A 74 -7.16 3.20 -3.41
N ASN A 75 -7.12 2.37 -4.45
CA ASN A 75 -8.06 2.50 -5.57
C ASN A 75 -9.50 2.18 -5.15
N GLU A 76 -9.71 1.19 -4.26
CA GLU A 76 -11.03 0.86 -3.71
C GLU A 76 -11.58 2.02 -2.86
N ILE A 77 -10.75 2.64 -2.00
CA ILE A 77 -11.15 3.82 -1.21
C ILE A 77 -11.50 5.00 -2.13
N LYS A 78 -10.70 5.25 -3.16
CA LYS A 78 -10.97 6.33 -4.13
C LYS A 78 -12.28 6.08 -4.89
N ALA A 79 -12.56 4.84 -5.27
CA ALA A 79 -13.81 4.48 -5.95
C ALA A 79 -15.03 4.73 -5.05
N GLN A 80 -14.94 4.35 -3.77
CA GLN A 80 -16.01 4.60 -2.79
C GLN A 80 -16.25 6.10 -2.56
N ALA A 81 -15.18 6.89 -2.41
CA ALA A 81 -15.30 8.34 -2.24
C ALA A 81 -15.94 9.04 -3.46
N ILE A 82 -15.64 8.57 -4.67
CA ILE A 82 -16.27 9.08 -5.89
C ILE A 82 -17.77 8.71 -5.91
N GLU A 83 -18.13 7.47 -5.57
CA GLU A 83 -19.53 7.03 -5.54
C GLU A 83 -20.37 7.81 -4.52
N GLU A 84 -19.82 8.09 -3.33
CA GLU A 84 -20.48 8.92 -2.33
C GLU A 84 -20.65 10.38 -2.77
N ALA A 85 -19.63 10.95 -3.43
CA ALA A 85 -19.71 12.31 -3.98
C ALA A 85 -20.78 12.43 -5.08
N VAL A 86 -20.90 11.43 -5.96
CA VAL A 86 -21.95 11.38 -6.99
C VAL A 86 -23.34 11.29 -6.35
N LYS A 87 -23.55 10.40 -5.37
CA LYS A 87 -24.81 10.30 -4.63
C LYS A 87 -25.20 11.60 -3.92
N LYS A 88 -24.22 12.31 -3.36
CA LYS A 88 -24.45 13.60 -2.69
C LYS A 88 -24.86 14.69 -3.69
N ALA A 89 -24.20 14.76 -4.85
CA ALA A 89 -24.54 15.70 -5.92
C ALA A 89 -25.96 15.46 -6.47
N ASP A 90 -26.36 14.20 -6.65
CA ASP A 90 -27.72 13.86 -7.09
C ASP A 90 -28.79 14.25 -6.06
N ASN A 91 -28.51 14.08 -4.75
CA ASN A 91 -29.41 14.48 -3.68
C ASN A 91 -29.52 16.00 -3.51
N GLU A 92 -28.44 16.76 -3.65
CA GLU A 92 -28.48 18.24 -3.60
C GLU A 92 -29.22 18.83 -4.80
N THR A 93 -29.13 18.20 -5.97
CA THR A 93 -29.87 18.60 -7.17
C THR A 93 -31.38 18.37 -7.02
N TYR A 94 -31.81 17.35 -6.28
CA TYR A 94 -33.23 17.08 -6.00
C TYR A 94 -33.85 18.10 -5.02
N ILE A 95 -33.10 18.56 -4.01
CA ILE A 95 -33.59 19.52 -3.01
C ILE A 95 -33.80 20.93 -3.63
N GLY A 96 -33.00 21.31 -4.63
CA GLY A 96 -33.15 22.59 -5.34
C GLY A 96 -34.39 22.72 -6.23
N VAL A 97 -35.08 21.61 -6.55
CA VAL A 97 -36.26 21.63 -7.44
C VAL A 97 -37.59 21.68 -6.68
N VAL A 98 -37.62 21.29 -5.40
CA VAL A 98 -38.87 21.19 -4.60
C VAL A 98 -39.12 22.41 -3.69
N GLY A 99 -38.16 23.34 -3.57
CA GLY A 99 -38.23 24.51 -2.68
C GLY A 99 -38.64 25.85 -3.31
N SER A 100 -39.06 25.88 -4.58
CA SER A 100 -39.56 27.11 -5.20
C SER A 100 -41.08 27.21 -5.02
N ASP A 101 -41.51 27.75 -3.89
CA ASP A 101 -42.88 28.25 -3.69
C ASP A 101 -43.28 29.14 -4.87
N PHE A 102 -44.21 28.65 -5.68
CA PHE A 102 -44.87 29.42 -6.73
C PHE A 102 -45.77 30.47 -6.05
N PRO A 103 -45.55 31.79 -6.21
CA PRO A 103 -46.49 32.77 -5.69
C PRO A 103 -47.80 32.70 -6.49
N PRO A 104 -48.97 32.87 -5.86
CA PRO A 104 -50.24 32.82 -6.56
C PRO A 104 -50.32 33.98 -7.55
N GLN A 105 -50.49 33.65 -8.84
CA GLN A 105 -50.79 34.64 -9.87
C GLN A 105 -52.19 35.20 -9.63
N LYS A 106 -52.26 36.45 -9.15
CA LYS A 106 -53.45 37.29 -9.29
C LYS A 106 -53.44 37.91 -10.68
N GLN A 107 -54.44 37.61 -11.49
CA GLN A 107 -55.16 38.59 -12.31
C GLN A 107 -56.53 38.06 -12.70
#